data_AF-A0A960W8R0-F1
#
_entry.id   AF-A0A960W8R0-F1
#
_cell.length_a   1.000
_cell.length_b   1.000
_cell.length_c   1.000
_cell.angle_alpha   90.00
_cell.angle_beta   90.00
_cell.angle_gamma   90.00
#
_symmetry.space_group_name_H-M   'P 1'
#
loop_
_entity.id
_entity.type
_entity.pdbx_description
1 polymer ?
#
loop_
_entity_poly.entity_id
_entity_poly.type
_entity_poly.pdbx_seq_one_letter_code
_entity_poly.pdbx_strand_id
1 'polypeptide(L)'
;MMPFSQFFFEITFLGHTLIIDSMRIALASFFAIIAYIGYDVTLKPHHSQTAVLPHQSIFKTLFWINGACIFGALFFGKPLWKLFQEYSLISYVSYVNLVFISAAAFCMNQLTTHPTESRSFFWYCIAVGFGYMAIDELCEIHENIDSAIHQILRITESHLTDRIDDAIILIYLIIAGIAILRSRKTLHPYTIVAPILKTSIIYIILMIIWDAGTNQPDVLNMLIKHPYHARILNSQLGVVEELFKTVAEWMLCGIMLYCISIEWNKSSSKISSKKLHQAFVIFFCLLLGITGTIVFLLLPSIPLAK
;
A
#
# COMPACT_ATOMS: atom_id res chain seq x y z
N MET A 1 -16.26 -20.89 43.35
CA MET A 1 -15.23 -19.84 43.24
C MET A 1 -14.36 -20.18 42.05
N MET A 2 -14.29 -19.28 41.08
CA MET A 2 -13.42 -19.45 39.92
C MET A 2 -11.97 -19.28 40.39
N PRO A 3 -11.02 -20.17 40.03
CA PRO A 3 -9.61 -20.00 40.37
C PRO A 3 -9.08 -18.67 39.82
N PHE A 4 -8.24 -17.99 40.61
CA PHE A 4 -7.70 -16.66 40.32
C PHE A 4 -6.99 -16.57 38.95
N SER A 5 -6.45 -17.69 38.47
CA SER A 5 -5.86 -17.82 37.13
C SER A 5 -6.88 -17.75 35.98
N GLN A 6 -8.11 -18.25 36.17
CA GLN A 6 -9.19 -18.12 35.18
C GLN A 6 -9.74 -16.70 35.11
N PHE A 7 -9.78 -15.98 36.24
CA PHE A 7 -10.22 -14.58 36.28
C PHE A 7 -9.26 -13.63 35.55
N PHE A 8 -7.95 -13.80 35.75
CA PHE A 8 -6.94 -13.04 34.99
C PHE A 8 -6.98 -13.39 33.49
N PHE A 9 -7.26 -14.64 33.14
CA PHE A 9 -7.43 -15.06 31.76
C PHE A 9 -8.62 -14.38 31.08
N GLU A 10 -9.79 -14.33 31.74
CA GLU A 10 -10.96 -13.64 31.19
C GLU A 10 -10.75 -12.12 31.06
N ILE A 11 -10.09 -11.47 32.03
CA ILE A 11 -9.76 -10.04 31.91
C ILE A 11 -8.77 -9.76 30.78
N THR A 12 -7.77 -10.63 30.57
CA THR A 12 -6.80 -10.49 29.47
C THR A 12 -7.47 -10.74 28.12
N PHE A 13 -8.39 -11.71 28.07
CA PHE A 13 -9.17 -12.03 26.87
C PHE A 13 -10.18 -10.94 26.50
N LEU A 14 -10.89 -10.38 27.49
CA LEU A 14 -11.80 -9.25 27.31
C LEU A 14 -11.02 -7.98 26.94
N GLY A 15 -9.81 -7.81 27.48
CA GLY A 15 -8.87 -6.77 27.07
C GLY A 15 -8.44 -6.95 25.62
N HIS A 16 -8.18 -8.18 25.16
CA HIS A 16 -7.81 -8.48 23.77
C HIS A 16 -8.93 -8.16 22.77
N THR A 17 -10.18 -8.50 23.07
CA THR A 17 -11.31 -8.14 22.20
C THR A 17 -11.53 -6.63 22.18
N LEU A 18 -11.42 -5.95 23.33
CA LEU A 18 -11.51 -4.50 23.39
C LEU A 18 -10.36 -3.82 22.63
N ILE A 19 -9.14 -4.33 22.71
CA ILE A 19 -7.97 -3.82 21.97
C ILE A 19 -8.16 -4.02 20.46
N ILE A 20 -8.70 -5.17 20.04
CA ILE A 20 -8.99 -5.44 18.62
C ILE A 20 -10.06 -4.50 18.09
N ASP A 21 -11.16 -4.30 18.82
CA ASP A 21 -12.22 -3.38 18.40
C ASP A 21 -11.77 -1.91 18.49
N SER A 22 -10.90 -1.58 19.45
CA SER A 22 -10.27 -0.26 19.54
C SER A 22 -9.28 -0.03 18.40
N MET A 23 -8.50 -1.04 17.98
CA MET A 23 -7.64 -0.97 16.81
C MET A 23 -8.45 -0.85 15.52
N ARG A 24 -9.60 -1.53 15.42
CA ARG A 24 -10.53 -1.38 14.28
C ARG A 24 -11.07 0.03 14.17
N ILE A 25 -11.54 0.59 15.29
CA ILE A 25 -12.07 1.96 15.37
C ILE A 25 -10.93 2.97 15.14
N ALA A 26 -9.74 2.72 15.69
CA ALA A 26 -8.57 3.57 15.52
C ALA A 26 -8.05 3.52 14.08
N LEU A 27 -8.01 2.36 13.42
CA LEU A 27 -7.69 2.25 11.99
C LEU A 27 -8.73 3.01 11.16
N ALA A 28 -10.02 2.76 11.38
CA ALA A 28 -11.08 3.43 10.64
C ALA A 28 -11.03 4.97 10.83
N SER A 29 -10.73 5.41 12.05
CA SER A 29 -10.59 6.82 12.41
C SER A 29 -9.29 7.42 11.86
N PHE A 30 -8.19 6.67 11.88
CA PHE A 30 -6.91 7.06 11.29
C PHE A 30 -7.04 7.22 9.77
N PHE A 31 -7.70 6.27 9.10
CA PHE A 31 -8.03 6.36 7.68
C PHE A 31 -8.96 7.55 7.40
N ALA A 32 -9.96 7.81 8.23
CA ALA A 32 -10.82 8.98 8.11
C ALA A 32 -10.06 10.31 8.30
N ILE A 33 -9.07 10.36 9.22
CA ILE A 33 -8.24 11.52 9.49
C ILE A 33 -7.23 11.76 8.36
N ILE A 34 -6.57 10.71 7.86
CA ILE A 34 -5.69 10.79 6.68
C ILE A 34 -6.50 11.24 5.45
N ALA A 35 -7.74 10.74 5.29
CA ALA A 35 -8.63 11.17 4.22
C ALA A 35 -9.07 12.64 4.37
N TYR A 36 -9.34 13.08 5.59
CA TYR A 36 -9.66 14.47 5.89
C TYR A 36 -8.47 15.41 5.65
N ILE A 37 -7.27 15.01 6.08
CA ILE A 37 -6.03 15.79 5.87
C ILE A 37 -5.66 15.81 4.39
N GLY A 38 -5.76 14.67 3.69
CA GLY A 38 -5.58 14.59 2.24
C GLY A 38 -6.56 15.50 1.51
N TYR A 39 -7.83 15.51 1.92
CA TYR A 39 -8.87 16.39 1.39
C TYR A 39 -8.59 17.88 1.67
N ASP A 40 -8.25 18.28 2.90
CA ASP A 40 -8.07 19.69 3.25
C ASP A 40 -6.75 20.27 2.69
N VAL A 41 -5.67 19.47 2.67
CA VAL A 41 -4.35 19.89 2.18
C VAL A 41 -4.28 19.98 0.65
N THR A 42 -4.99 19.12 -0.08
CA THR A 42 -4.95 19.17 -1.55
C THR A 42 -5.92 20.20 -2.15
N LEU A 43 -6.96 20.61 -1.41
CA LEU A 43 -8.17 21.15 -2.07
C LEU A 43 -8.87 22.31 -1.39
N LYS A 44 -8.24 23.01 -0.43
CA LYS A 44 -8.71 24.37 -0.14
C LYS A 44 -8.45 25.22 -1.39
N PRO A 45 -9.50 25.64 -2.13
CA PRO A 45 -9.30 26.40 -3.34
C PRO A 45 -8.69 27.72 -2.92
N HIS A 46 -7.48 28.02 -3.39
CA HIS A 46 -7.11 29.42 -3.51
C HIS A 46 -8.15 30.04 -4.44
N HIS A 47 -8.94 30.97 -3.89
CA HIS A 47 -10.08 31.64 -4.52
C HIS A 47 -9.79 32.09 -5.97
N SER A 48 -10.09 31.24 -6.95
CA SER A 48 -10.41 31.67 -8.31
C SER A 48 -11.24 30.58 -8.97
N GLN A 49 -12.51 30.90 -9.20
CA GLN A 49 -13.51 30.07 -9.85
C GLN A 49 -13.01 29.58 -11.21
N THR A 50 -12.63 28.31 -11.35
CA THR A 50 -12.80 27.52 -12.58
C THR A 50 -12.66 26.04 -12.23
N ALA A 51 -13.72 25.28 -12.50
CA ALA A 51 -13.81 23.82 -12.49
C ALA A 51 -13.17 23.09 -11.28
N VAL A 52 -14.00 22.68 -10.32
CA VAL A 52 -13.64 21.64 -9.35
C VAL A 52 -13.26 20.39 -10.16
N LEU A 53 -11.96 20.14 -10.28
CA LEU A 53 -11.43 19.06 -11.10
C LEU A 53 -11.82 17.70 -10.49
N PRO A 54 -12.06 16.67 -11.33
CA PRO A 54 -12.53 15.34 -10.91
C PRO A 54 -11.57 14.55 -10.00
N HIS A 55 -10.36 15.06 -9.72
CA HIS A 55 -9.40 14.35 -8.85
C HIS A 55 -9.87 14.24 -7.39
N GLN A 56 -10.70 15.17 -6.90
CA GLN A 56 -11.30 15.03 -5.55
C GLN A 56 -12.16 13.77 -5.46
N SER A 57 -12.93 13.52 -6.53
CA SER A 57 -13.80 12.35 -6.62
C SER A 57 -12.99 11.07 -6.71
N ILE A 58 -11.87 11.08 -7.45
CA ILE A 58 -11.02 9.88 -7.60
C ILE A 58 -10.38 9.46 -6.28
N PHE A 59 -9.80 10.40 -5.51
CA PHE A 59 -9.25 10.10 -4.19
C PHE A 59 -10.32 9.57 -3.24
N LYS A 60 -11.49 10.21 -3.22
CA LYS A 60 -12.64 9.74 -2.44
C LYS A 60 -13.06 8.34 -2.88
N THR A 61 -13.12 8.05 -4.18
CA THR A 61 -13.52 6.74 -4.72
C THR A 61 -12.52 5.65 -4.34
N LEU A 62 -11.21 5.88 -4.51
CA LEU A 62 -10.18 4.92 -4.09
C LEU A 62 -10.27 4.62 -2.60
N PHE A 63 -10.45 5.67 -1.79
CA PHE A 63 -10.63 5.53 -0.35
C PHE A 63 -11.89 4.72 -0.01
N TRP A 64 -13.04 5.05 -0.60
CA TRP A 64 -14.31 4.36 -0.37
C TRP A 64 -14.26 2.90 -0.79
N ILE A 65 -13.63 2.57 -1.91
CA ILE A 65 -13.52 1.18 -2.37
C ILE A 65 -12.74 0.35 -1.35
N ASN A 66 -11.58 0.83 -0.90
CA ASN A 66 -10.77 0.09 0.05
C ASN A 66 -11.38 0.04 1.46
N GLY A 67 -11.96 1.16 1.92
CA GLY A 67 -12.74 1.18 3.15
C GLY A 67 -13.92 0.21 3.09
N ALA A 68 -14.59 0.10 1.93
CA ALA A 68 -15.66 -0.88 1.71
C ALA A 68 -15.14 -2.32 1.65
N CYS A 69 -13.90 -2.58 1.21
CA CYS A 69 -13.30 -3.92 1.29
C CYS A 69 -13.12 -4.36 2.74
N ILE A 70 -12.51 -3.49 3.56
CA ILE A 70 -12.30 -3.75 4.99
C ILE A 70 -13.65 -3.88 5.71
N PHE A 71 -14.57 -2.93 5.48
CA PHE A 71 -15.89 -2.93 6.09
C PHE A 71 -16.73 -4.13 5.63
N GLY A 72 -16.71 -4.47 4.34
CA GLY A 72 -17.42 -5.61 3.79
C GLY A 72 -16.95 -6.91 4.43
N ALA A 73 -15.64 -7.09 4.57
CA ALA A 73 -15.11 -8.28 5.21
C ALA A 73 -15.46 -8.38 6.71
N LEU A 74 -15.48 -7.25 7.42
CA LEU A 74 -16.01 -7.16 8.79
C LEU A 74 -17.51 -7.52 8.84
N PHE A 75 -18.29 -7.01 7.88
CA PHE A 75 -19.73 -7.25 7.78
C PHE A 75 -20.05 -8.74 7.54
N PHE A 76 -19.23 -9.44 6.76
CA PHE A 76 -19.36 -10.89 6.53
C PHE A 76 -18.75 -11.76 7.66
N GLY A 77 -18.36 -11.16 8.79
CA GLY A 77 -17.83 -11.87 9.95
C GLY A 77 -16.50 -12.58 9.69
N LYS A 78 -15.77 -12.20 8.64
CA LYS A 78 -14.44 -12.76 8.38
C LYS A 78 -13.44 -12.15 9.38
N PRO A 79 -12.58 -12.97 10.01
CA PRO A 79 -11.58 -12.40 10.89
C PRO A 79 -10.57 -11.60 10.06
N LEU A 80 -10.24 -10.38 10.52
CA LEU A 80 -9.39 -9.44 9.77
C LEU A 80 -8.06 -10.07 9.36
N TRP A 81 -7.40 -10.80 10.26
CA TRP A 81 -6.11 -11.41 9.98
C TRP A 81 -6.10 -12.30 8.74
N LYS A 82 -7.22 -12.93 8.34
CA LYS A 82 -7.32 -13.72 7.09
C LYS A 82 -7.28 -12.88 5.82
N LEU A 83 -7.66 -11.62 5.91
CA LEU A 83 -7.66 -10.68 4.78
C LEU A 83 -6.29 -10.01 4.59
N PHE A 84 -5.41 -10.20 5.56
CA PHE A 84 -4.07 -9.62 5.65
C PHE A 84 -3.00 -10.72 5.71
N GLN A 85 -3.29 -11.91 5.18
CA GLN A 85 -2.26 -12.94 4.96
C GLN A 85 -1.71 -12.80 3.54
N GLU A 86 -0.55 -13.39 3.27
CA GLU A 86 -0.09 -13.61 1.89
C GLU A 86 -1.18 -14.30 1.06
N TYR A 87 -1.21 -13.99 -0.24
CA TYR A 87 -2.22 -14.47 -1.19
C TYR A 87 -3.68 -14.15 -0.83
N SER A 88 -3.89 -13.23 0.11
CA SER A 88 -5.23 -12.81 0.51
C SER A 88 -5.69 -11.56 -0.25
N LEU A 89 -6.84 -11.02 0.14
CA LEU A 89 -7.44 -9.87 -0.51
C LEU A 89 -6.49 -8.67 -0.56
N ILE A 90 -5.71 -8.43 0.50
CA ILE A 90 -4.83 -7.26 0.55
C ILE A 90 -3.69 -7.34 -0.47
N SER A 91 -3.12 -8.52 -0.72
CA SER A 91 -2.06 -8.72 -1.71
C SER A 91 -2.57 -8.40 -3.13
N TYR A 92 -3.81 -8.81 -3.46
CA TYR A 92 -4.41 -8.43 -4.75
C TYR A 92 -4.70 -6.93 -4.85
N VAL A 93 -5.12 -6.29 -3.75
CA VAL A 93 -5.31 -4.83 -3.71
C VAL A 93 -3.98 -4.11 -3.91
N SER A 94 -2.92 -4.56 -3.24
CA SER A 94 -1.56 -4.03 -3.38
C SER A 94 -1.06 -4.19 -4.81
N TYR A 95 -1.12 -5.40 -5.37
CA TYR A 95 -0.82 -5.68 -6.77
C TYR A 95 -1.51 -4.69 -7.72
N VAL A 96 -2.82 -4.46 -7.55
CA VAL A 96 -3.58 -3.53 -8.38
C VAL A 96 -3.10 -2.08 -8.22
N ASN A 97 -2.79 -1.65 -7.00
CA ASN A 97 -2.22 -0.31 -6.75
C ASN A 97 -0.87 -0.15 -7.44
N LEU A 98 0.01 -1.14 -7.34
CA LEU A 98 1.34 -1.13 -7.97
C LEU A 98 1.23 -1.07 -9.50
N VAL A 99 0.34 -1.87 -10.10
CA VAL A 99 0.02 -1.80 -11.54
C VAL A 99 -0.50 -0.42 -11.92
N PHE A 100 -1.39 0.17 -11.10
CA PHE A 100 -1.89 1.51 -11.34
C PHE A 100 -0.77 2.55 -11.34
N ILE A 101 0.09 2.55 -10.32
CA ILE A 101 1.22 3.49 -10.21
C ILE A 101 2.14 3.34 -11.43
N SER A 102 2.44 2.11 -11.82
CA SER A 102 3.24 1.79 -13.00
C SER A 102 2.62 2.36 -14.29
N ALA A 103 1.34 2.05 -14.56
CA ALA A 103 0.63 2.52 -15.75
C ALA A 103 0.49 4.05 -15.77
N ALA A 104 0.20 4.66 -14.62
CA ALA A 104 0.12 6.11 -14.47
C ALA A 104 1.47 6.79 -14.74
N ALA A 105 2.57 6.19 -14.28
CA ALA A 105 3.92 6.71 -14.54
C ALA A 105 4.28 6.60 -16.02
N PHE A 106 3.90 5.50 -16.67
CA PHE A 106 4.04 5.37 -18.12
C PHE A 106 3.22 6.43 -18.86
N CYS A 107 1.97 6.69 -18.44
CA CYS A 107 1.15 7.76 -19.01
C CYS A 107 1.77 9.14 -18.82
N MET A 108 2.36 9.42 -17.65
CA MET A 108 3.09 10.66 -17.39
C MET A 108 4.29 10.85 -18.32
N ASN A 109 4.98 9.77 -18.65
CA ASN A 109 6.07 9.80 -19.62
C ASN A 109 5.54 10.26 -21.00
N GLN A 110 4.37 9.78 -21.43
CA GLN A 110 3.74 10.16 -22.71
C GLN A 110 3.13 11.57 -22.70
N LEU A 111 2.60 12.02 -21.56
CA LEU A 111 1.95 13.31 -21.42
C LEU A 111 2.92 14.49 -21.31
N THR A 112 4.18 14.22 -20.96
CA THR A 112 5.19 15.27 -20.80
C THR A 112 5.45 15.97 -22.14
N THR A 113 4.99 17.22 -22.27
CA THR A 113 5.03 18.00 -23.52
C THR A 113 6.42 18.47 -23.93
N HIS A 114 7.32 18.65 -22.97
CA HIS A 114 8.73 18.96 -23.17
C HIS A 114 9.57 17.95 -22.40
N PRO A 115 9.71 16.71 -22.91
CA PRO A 115 10.54 15.73 -22.26
C PRO A 115 11.99 16.19 -22.44
N THR A 116 12.57 16.76 -21.39
CA THR A 116 14.02 16.62 -21.26
C THR A 116 14.30 15.13 -21.12
N GLU A 117 15.40 14.64 -21.68
CA GLU A 117 15.78 13.23 -21.57
C GLU A 117 15.72 12.74 -20.12
N SER A 118 16.13 13.60 -19.17
CA SER A 118 16.06 13.33 -17.73
C SER A 118 14.65 13.12 -17.18
N ARG A 119 13.64 13.84 -17.70
CA ARG A 119 12.25 13.74 -17.23
C ARG A 119 11.59 12.49 -17.80
N SER A 120 11.86 12.16 -19.05
CA SER A 120 11.32 10.94 -19.66
C SER A 120 11.91 9.69 -19.01
N PHE A 121 13.23 9.68 -18.79
CA PHE A 121 13.91 8.59 -18.09
C PHE A 121 13.37 8.38 -16.67
N PHE A 122 13.13 9.46 -15.92
CA PHE A 122 12.56 9.35 -14.56
C PHE A 122 11.21 8.63 -14.56
N TRP A 123 10.25 9.07 -15.37
CA TRP A 123 8.92 8.46 -15.39
C TRP A 123 8.96 7.02 -15.89
N TYR A 124 9.86 6.72 -16.83
CA TYR A 124 10.12 5.35 -17.26
C TYR A 124 10.68 4.48 -16.12
N CYS A 125 11.65 4.96 -15.36
CA CYS A 125 12.19 4.24 -14.20
C CYS A 125 11.11 3.97 -13.15
N ILE A 126 10.23 4.93 -12.86
CA ILE A 126 9.10 4.73 -11.94
C ILE A 126 8.15 3.68 -12.51
N ALA A 127 7.79 3.77 -13.80
CA ALA A 127 6.90 2.81 -14.43
C ALA A 127 7.44 1.37 -14.37
N VAL A 128 8.71 1.17 -14.73
CA VAL A 128 9.37 -0.14 -14.69
C VAL A 128 9.55 -0.62 -13.25
N GLY A 129 9.97 0.25 -12.33
CA GLY A 129 10.18 -0.10 -10.92
C GLY A 129 8.91 -0.59 -10.23
N PHE A 130 7.81 0.17 -10.35
CA PHE A 130 6.51 -0.26 -9.79
C PHE A 130 5.90 -1.44 -10.55
N GLY A 131 6.15 -1.55 -11.86
CA GLY A 131 5.73 -2.72 -12.64
C GLY A 131 6.45 -3.99 -12.18
N TYR A 132 7.74 -3.90 -11.88
CA TYR A 132 8.51 -4.98 -11.27
C TYR A 132 7.98 -5.33 -9.88
N MET A 133 7.74 -4.35 -9.00
CA MET A 133 7.18 -4.61 -7.67
C MET A 133 5.78 -5.26 -7.74
N ALA A 134 4.95 -4.89 -8.73
CA ALA A 134 3.67 -5.57 -8.92
C ALA A 134 3.86 -7.06 -9.28
N ILE A 135 4.82 -7.37 -10.16
CA ILE A 135 5.11 -8.77 -10.51
C ILE A 135 5.69 -9.50 -9.28
N ASP A 136 6.57 -8.84 -8.53
CA ASP A 136 7.16 -9.37 -7.30
C ASP A 136 6.08 -9.70 -6.26
N GLU A 137 5.11 -8.81 -6.01
CA GLU A 137 3.98 -9.06 -5.10
C GLU A 137 3.12 -10.28 -5.51
N LEU A 138 3.05 -10.61 -6.81
CA LEU A 138 2.27 -11.75 -7.29
C LEU A 138 3.07 -13.05 -7.37
N CYS A 139 4.38 -12.95 -7.57
CA CYS A 139 5.27 -14.08 -7.87
C CYS A 139 6.31 -14.34 -6.78
N GLU A 140 6.32 -13.55 -5.71
CA GLU A 140 7.24 -13.65 -4.57
C GLU A 140 8.70 -13.78 -5.04
N ILE A 141 9.11 -12.88 -5.94
CA ILE A 141 10.45 -12.96 -6.54
C ILE A 141 11.51 -12.77 -5.45
N HIS A 142 11.30 -11.84 -4.52
CA HIS A 142 12.22 -11.61 -3.41
C HIS A 142 12.36 -12.84 -2.48
N GLU A 143 11.27 -13.55 -2.16
CA GLU A 143 11.32 -14.79 -1.37
C GLU A 143 12.06 -15.92 -2.12
N ASN A 144 11.79 -16.05 -3.42
CA ASN A 144 12.49 -17.02 -4.27
C ASN A 144 13.99 -16.70 -4.37
N ILE A 145 14.37 -15.42 -4.39
CA ILE A 145 15.77 -15.00 -4.36
C ILE A 145 16.39 -15.36 -3.01
N ASP A 146 15.70 -15.10 -1.90
CA ASP A 146 16.19 -15.47 -0.57
C ASP A 146 16.44 -16.99 -0.44
N SER A 147 15.43 -17.78 -0.81
CA SER A 147 15.53 -19.25 -0.89
C SER A 147 16.71 -19.70 -1.76
N ALA A 148 16.96 -19.04 -2.90
CA ALA A 148 18.08 -19.34 -3.76
C ALA A 148 19.43 -18.98 -3.12
N ILE A 149 19.53 -17.86 -2.40
CA ILE A 149 20.74 -17.46 -1.66
C ILE A 149 21.08 -18.51 -0.60
N HIS A 150 20.09 -18.96 0.16
CA HIS A 150 20.23 -20.03 1.14
C HIS A 150 20.79 -21.33 0.55
N GLN A 151 20.23 -21.75 -0.59
CA GLN A 151 20.66 -22.96 -1.30
C GLN A 151 22.08 -22.82 -1.89
N ILE A 152 22.40 -21.68 -2.51
CA ILE A 152 23.70 -21.45 -3.17
C ILE A 152 24.83 -21.35 -2.14
N LEU A 153 24.61 -20.59 -1.06
CA LEU A 153 25.62 -20.36 -0.03
C LEU A 153 25.68 -21.47 1.02
N ARG A 154 24.73 -22.43 0.98
CA ARG A 154 24.58 -23.50 1.97
C ARG A 154 24.48 -22.94 3.40
N ILE A 155 23.79 -21.82 3.54
CA ILE A 155 23.54 -21.18 4.83
C ILE A 155 22.24 -21.78 5.37
N THR A 156 22.30 -22.35 6.58
CA THR A 156 21.08 -22.83 7.26
C THR A 156 20.17 -21.63 7.54
N GLU A 157 18.91 -21.74 7.15
CA GLU A 157 17.84 -20.81 7.53
C GLU A 157 17.84 -20.61 9.05
N SER A 158 17.83 -19.36 9.45
CA SER A 158 18.02 -18.90 10.81
C SER A 158 17.35 -17.54 10.96
N HIS A 159 16.97 -17.17 12.18
CA HIS A 159 16.28 -15.91 12.47
C HIS A 159 16.95 -14.63 11.93
N LEU A 160 18.26 -14.67 11.64
CA LEU A 160 19.02 -13.55 11.08
C LEU A 160 19.08 -13.59 9.56
N THR A 161 19.11 -14.77 8.97
CA THR A 161 19.26 -14.97 7.53
C THR A 161 17.92 -14.88 6.83
N ASP A 162 16.84 -15.25 7.51
CA ASP A 162 15.45 -15.15 7.02
C ASP A 162 14.94 -13.68 7.04
N ARG A 163 15.86 -12.71 7.01
CA ARG A 163 15.62 -11.25 6.89
C ARG A 163 16.28 -10.68 5.64
N ILE A 164 16.77 -11.55 4.77
CA ILE A 164 17.44 -11.17 3.53
C ILE A 164 16.39 -10.63 2.55
N ASP A 165 15.18 -11.16 2.56
CA ASP A 165 13.98 -10.62 1.91
C ASP A 165 13.71 -9.15 2.28
N ASP A 166 13.68 -8.81 3.58
CA ASP A 166 13.55 -7.44 4.08
C ASP A 166 14.66 -6.53 3.52
N ALA A 167 15.89 -7.04 3.50
CA ALA A 167 17.06 -6.34 2.99
C ALA A 167 16.97 -6.11 1.47
N ILE A 168 16.40 -7.06 0.72
CA ILE A 168 16.14 -6.92 -0.73
C ILE A 168 15.13 -5.78 -0.96
N ILE A 169 14.04 -5.73 -0.21
CA ILE A 169 13.04 -4.65 -0.31
C ILE A 169 13.68 -3.30 0.05
N LEU A 170 14.53 -3.23 1.08
CA LEU A 170 15.27 -2.03 1.42
C LEU A 170 16.20 -1.56 0.29
N ILE A 171 16.86 -2.50 -0.42
CA ILE A 171 17.68 -2.17 -1.59
C ILE A 171 16.82 -1.56 -2.71
N TYR A 172 15.63 -2.10 -2.97
CA TYR A 172 14.69 -1.52 -3.94
C TYR A 172 14.35 -0.07 -3.58
N LEU A 173 14.06 0.19 -2.30
CA LEU A 173 13.77 1.53 -1.80
C LEU A 173 14.97 2.48 -1.96
N ILE A 174 16.19 2.02 -1.71
CA ILE A 174 17.42 2.82 -1.90
C ILE A 174 17.59 3.20 -3.38
N ILE A 175 17.41 2.24 -4.30
CA ILE A 175 17.49 2.49 -5.75
C ILE A 175 16.44 3.53 -6.17
N ALA A 176 15.20 3.38 -5.71
CA ALA A 176 14.13 4.35 -5.95
C ALA A 176 14.48 5.74 -5.38
N GLY A 177 15.02 5.80 -4.17
CA GLY A 177 15.48 7.03 -3.53
C GLY A 177 16.56 7.75 -4.35
N ILE A 178 17.55 7.02 -4.87
CA ILE A 178 18.58 7.58 -5.75
C ILE A 178 17.96 8.13 -7.04
N ALA A 179 17.02 7.41 -7.66
CA ALA A 179 16.32 7.86 -8.86
C ALA A 179 15.52 9.16 -8.62
N ILE A 180 14.84 9.26 -7.46
CA ILE A 180 14.10 10.46 -7.03
C ILE A 180 15.05 11.64 -6.80
N LEU A 181 16.16 11.42 -6.08
CA LEU A 181 17.14 12.48 -5.78
C LEU A 181 17.78 13.05 -7.05
N ARG A 182 18.14 12.18 -8.01
CA ARG A 182 18.65 12.60 -9.33
C ARG A 182 17.62 13.36 -10.13
N SER A 183 16.34 13.05 -9.94
CA SER A 183 15.21 13.61 -10.68
C SER A 183 14.46 14.71 -9.93
N ARG A 184 15.03 15.28 -8.86
CA ARG A 184 14.38 16.34 -8.07
C ARG A 184 13.90 17.53 -8.90
N LYS A 185 14.63 17.89 -9.96
CA LYS A 185 14.25 18.98 -10.90
C LYS A 185 12.98 18.63 -11.68
N THR A 186 12.79 17.34 -11.99
CA THR A 186 11.58 16.83 -12.65
C THR A 186 10.35 16.98 -11.77
N LEU A 187 10.51 16.78 -10.46
CA LEU A 187 9.45 16.85 -9.45
C LEU A 187 9.15 18.26 -8.94
N HIS A 188 10.08 19.20 -9.08
CA HIS A 188 9.94 20.59 -8.62
C HIS A 188 8.62 21.29 -9.02
N PRO A 189 8.07 21.09 -10.23
CA PRO A 189 6.79 21.70 -10.61
C PRO A 189 5.59 21.20 -9.81
N TYR A 190 5.72 20.10 -9.06
CA TYR A 190 4.66 19.49 -8.27
C TYR A 190 4.95 19.70 -6.79
N THR A 191 4.85 20.94 -6.30
CA THR A 191 5.27 21.34 -4.95
C THR A 191 4.59 20.55 -3.83
N ILE A 192 3.33 20.15 -4.01
CA ILE A 192 2.55 19.33 -3.07
C ILE A 192 3.03 17.87 -3.03
N VAL A 193 3.68 17.38 -4.09
CA VAL A 193 4.12 15.98 -4.18
C VAL A 193 5.25 15.68 -3.21
N ALA A 194 6.18 16.61 -3.00
CA ALA A 194 7.35 16.37 -2.15
C ALA A 194 7.00 15.93 -0.70
N PRO A 195 6.12 16.64 0.05
CA PRO A 195 5.75 16.19 1.40
C PRO A 195 4.99 14.86 1.40
N ILE A 196 4.08 14.63 0.44
CA ILE A 196 3.33 13.37 0.36
C ILE A 196 4.27 12.20 0.04
N LEU A 197 5.22 12.40 -0.88
CA LEU A 197 6.21 11.39 -1.25
C LEU A 197 7.11 11.06 -0.07
N LYS A 198 7.58 12.08 0.67
CA LYS A 198 8.36 11.88 1.90
C LYS A 198 7.57 11.04 2.91
N THR A 199 6.30 11.35 3.13
CA THR A 199 5.45 10.59 4.06
C THR A 199 5.23 9.15 3.57
N SER A 200 5.01 8.92 2.27
CA SER A 200 4.90 7.56 1.72
C SER A 200 6.18 6.74 1.92
N ILE A 201 7.35 7.36 1.74
CA ILE A 201 8.65 6.70 2.00
C ILE A 201 8.80 6.35 3.49
N ILE A 202 8.33 7.22 4.40
CA ILE A 202 8.33 6.90 5.83
C ILE A 202 7.46 5.67 6.11
N TYR A 203 6.28 5.56 5.51
CA TYR A 203 5.43 4.38 5.67
C TYR A 203 6.07 3.10 5.12
N ILE A 204 6.74 3.17 3.97
CA ILE A 204 7.48 2.02 3.42
C ILE A 204 8.61 1.60 4.37
N ILE A 205 9.37 2.56 4.92
CA ILE A 205 10.43 2.26 5.90
C ILE A 205 9.83 1.64 7.17
N LEU A 206 8.70 2.16 7.66
CA LEU A 206 8.02 1.60 8.83
C LEU A 206 7.53 0.18 8.57
N MET A 207 7.02 -0.11 7.37
CA MET A 207 6.65 -1.45 6.96
C MET A 207 7.86 -2.40 7.03
N ILE A 208 8.98 -2.06 6.38
CA ILE A 208 10.20 -2.89 6.39
C ILE A 208 10.75 -3.11 7.81
N ILE A 209 10.74 -2.07 8.65
CA ILE A 209 11.20 -2.20 10.05
C ILE A 209 10.30 -3.15 10.83
N TRP A 210 8.99 -3.10 10.55
CA TRP A 210 8.01 -3.91 11.23
C TRP A 210 8.13 -5.37 10.80
N ASP A 211 8.16 -5.62 9.49
CA ASP A 211 8.36 -6.93 8.88
C ASP A 211 9.61 -7.62 9.43
N ALA A 212 10.78 -6.98 9.33
CA ALA A 212 12.02 -7.45 9.94
C ALA A 212 11.96 -7.67 11.47
N GLY A 213 11.03 -7.02 12.16
CA GLY A 213 10.76 -7.23 13.58
C GLY A 213 9.83 -8.40 13.88
N THR A 214 9.00 -8.80 12.91
CA THR A 214 7.84 -9.71 13.06
C THR A 214 7.92 -10.97 12.20
N ASN A 215 8.91 -11.05 11.30
CA ASN A 215 9.10 -12.16 10.36
C ASN A 215 9.21 -13.53 11.09
N GLN A 216 9.54 -13.55 12.39
CA GLN A 216 9.40 -14.74 13.24
C GLN A 216 8.89 -14.46 14.66
N PRO A 217 8.14 -15.40 15.26
CA PRO A 217 7.62 -15.24 16.61
C PRO A 217 8.73 -15.24 17.66
N ASP A 218 9.99 -15.51 17.33
CA ASP A 218 11.05 -15.70 18.33
C ASP A 218 11.40 -14.42 19.09
N VAL A 219 11.42 -13.27 18.42
CA VAL A 219 11.56 -11.97 19.09
C VAL A 219 10.41 -11.76 20.07
N LEU A 220 9.19 -12.13 19.67
CA LEU A 220 8.02 -12.07 20.55
C LEU A 220 8.06 -13.14 21.64
N ASN A 221 8.58 -14.33 21.38
CA ASN A 221 8.70 -15.43 22.35
C ASN A 221 9.72 -15.09 23.44
N MET A 222 10.73 -14.25 23.13
CA MET A 222 11.64 -13.68 24.14
C MET A 222 10.91 -12.74 25.11
N LEU A 223 9.91 -12.00 24.63
CA LEU A 223 9.13 -11.03 25.42
C LEU A 223 7.90 -11.66 26.09
N ILE A 224 7.26 -12.62 25.43
CA ILE A 224 5.98 -13.23 25.79
C ILE A 224 6.18 -14.73 25.99
N LYS A 225 6.22 -15.14 27.27
CA LYS A 225 6.47 -16.53 27.66
C LYS A 225 5.45 -17.54 27.14
N HIS A 226 4.23 -17.11 26.82
CA HIS A 226 3.16 -18.00 26.39
C HIS A 226 3.05 -18.01 24.85
N PRO A 227 3.36 -19.14 24.18
CA PRO A 227 3.51 -19.20 22.72
C PRO A 227 2.20 -18.87 21.97
N TYR A 228 1.05 -19.18 22.58
CA TYR A 228 -0.25 -18.80 22.02
C TYR A 228 -0.44 -17.28 21.92
N HIS A 229 -0.03 -16.51 22.95
CA HIS A 229 -0.14 -15.05 22.93
C HIS A 229 0.87 -14.43 21.96
N ALA A 230 2.08 -14.98 21.88
CA ALA A 230 3.08 -14.55 20.91
C ALA A 230 2.56 -14.72 19.47
N ARG A 231 1.91 -15.85 19.15
CA ARG A 231 1.30 -16.09 17.84
C ARG A 231 0.17 -15.12 17.51
N ILE A 232 -0.73 -14.84 18.48
CA ILE A 232 -1.79 -13.86 18.29
C ILE A 232 -1.19 -12.49 18.01
N LEU A 233 -0.22 -12.06 18.84
CA LEU A 233 0.43 -10.78 18.64
C LEU A 233 1.12 -10.73 17.28
N ASN A 234 1.87 -11.76 16.88
CA ASN A 234 2.51 -11.83 15.56
C ASN A 234 1.50 -11.62 14.42
N SER A 235 0.35 -12.29 14.49
CA SER A 235 -0.72 -12.11 13.49
C SER A 235 -1.31 -10.70 13.48
N GLN A 236 -1.36 -10.02 14.62
CA GLN A 236 -1.81 -8.63 14.70
C GLN A 236 -0.75 -7.67 14.15
N LEU A 237 0.53 -7.98 14.37
CA LEU A 237 1.62 -7.18 13.85
C LEU A 237 1.70 -7.28 12.32
N GLY A 238 1.49 -8.46 11.71
CA GLY A 238 1.39 -8.58 10.24
C GLY A 238 0.26 -7.74 9.63
N VAL A 239 -0.86 -7.55 10.35
CA VAL A 239 -1.91 -6.62 9.89
C VAL A 239 -1.42 -5.16 9.86
N VAL A 240 -0.58 -4.77 10.81
CA VAL A 240 -0.02 -3.39 10.89
C VAL A 240 1.01 -3.15 9.79
N GLU A 241 1.80 -4.18 9.46
CA GLU A 241 2.76 -4.17 8.36
C GLU A 241 2.06 -3.92 7.02
N GLU A 242 1.08 -4.75 6.69
CA GLU A 242 0.27 -4.64 5.46
C GLU A 242 -0.49 -3.31 5.38
N LEU A 243 -0.90 -2.78 6.53
CA LEU A 243 -1.49 -1.45 6.64
C LEU A 243 -0.52 -0.36 6.21
N PHE A 244 0.73 -0.39 6.70
CA PHE A 244 1.74 0.59 6.31
C PHE A 244 2.06 0.51 4.82
N LYS A 245 2.18 -0.71 4.26
CA LYS A 245 2.34 -0.96 2.82
C LYS A 245 1.22 -0.28 2.02
N THR A 246 -0.01 -0.64 2.34
CA THR A 246 -1.21 -0.18 1.63
C THR A 246 -1.40 1.34 1.71
N VAL A 247 -1.15 1.94 2.88
CA VAL A 247 -1.23 3.40 3.06
C VAL A 247 -0.20 4.10 2.16
N ALA A 248 1.04 3.61 2.11
CA ALA A 248 2.07 4.20 1.26
C ALA A 248 1.69 4.16 -0.22
N GLU A 249 1.20 3.02 -0.71
CA GLU A 249 0.74 2.86 -2.08
C GLU A 249 -0.39 3.82 -2.44
N TRP A 250 -1.37 4.01 -1.56
CA TRP A 250 -2.46 4.95 -1.83
C TRP A 250 -1.97 6.39 -1.96
N MET A 251 -1.01 6.79 -1.11
CA MET A 251 -0.38 8.10 -1.24
C MET A 251 0.32 8.25 -2.59
N LEU A 252 0.98 7.20 -3.06
CA LEU A 252 1.66 7.16 -4.36
C LEU A 252 0.67 7.18 -5.54
N CYS A 253 -0.41 6.39 -5.49
CA CYS A 253 -1.52 6.47 -6.45
C CYS A 253 -2.06 7.91 -6.54
N GLY A 254 -2.25 8.54 -5.38
CA GLY A 254 -2.68 9.91 -5.26
C GLY A 254 -1.73 10.93 -5.91
N ILE A 255 -0.43 10.79 -5.65
CA ILE A 255 0.62 11.59 -6.29
C ILE A 255 0.53 11.45 -7.81
N MET A 256 0.37 10.23 -8.31
CA MET A 256 0.32 9.97 -9.76
C MET A 256 -0.88 10.63 -10.42
N LEU A 257 -2.06 10.52 -9.81
CA LEU A 257 -3.27 11.18 -10.28
C LEU A 257 -3.14 12.71 -10.29
N TYR A 258 -2.55 13.28 -9.24
CA TYR A 258 -2.30 14.71 -9.14
C TYR A 258 -1.36 15.17 -10.27
N CYS A 259 -0.24 14.47 -10.48
CA CYS A 259 0.71 14.79 -11.54
C CYS A 259 0.07 14.71 -12.93
N ILE A 260 -0.70 13.66 -13.20
CA ILE A 260 -1.45 13.49 -14.46
C ILE A 260 -2.41 14.65 -14.65
N SER A 261 -3.16 15.05 -13.62
CA SER A 261 -4.13 16.16 -13.73
C SER A 261 -3.47 17.48 -14.11
N ILE A 262 -2.26 17.75 -13.62
CA ILE A 262 -1.50 18.96 -13.95
C ILE A 262 -1.02 18.91 -15.40
N GLU A 263 -0.35 17.83 -15.82
CA GLU A 263 0.17 17.72 -17.18
C GLU A 263 -0.96 17.63 -18.22
N TRP A 264 -2.08 17.05 -17.82
CA TRP A 264 -3.30 17.03 -18.60
C TRP A 264 -3.82 18.43 -18.91
N ASN A 265 -3.98 19.27 -17.87
CA ASN A 265 -4.49 20.62 -18.04
C ASN A 265 -3.61 21.45 -18.98
N LYS A 266 -2.28 21.28 -18.89
CA LYS A 266 -1.31 21.89 -19.82
C LYS A 266 -1.45 21.39 -21.26
N SER A 267 -1.86 20.14 -21.45
CA SER A 267 -1.90 19.44 -22.74
C SER A 267 -3.28 19.40 -23.40
N SER A 268 -4.30 19.96 -22.75
CA SER A 268 -5.72 19.86 -23.14
C SER A 268 -6.04 20.47 -24.52
N SER A 269 -5.17 21.32 -25.06
CA SER A 269 -5.29 21.87 -26.41
C SER A 269 -4.95 20.88 -27.54
N LYS A 270 -4.29 19.75 -27.24
CA LYS A 270 -3.86 18.77 -28.24
C LYS A 270 -4.86 17.62 -28.40
N ILE A 271 -5.20 17.24 -29.64
CA ILE A 271 -6.14 16.12 -29.92
C ILE A 271 -5.62 14.77 -29.35
N SER A 272 -4.29 14.56 -29.37
CA SER A 272 -3.67 13.34 -28.86
C SER A 272 -3.86 13.16 -27.35
N SER A 273 -3.95 14.25 -26.58
CA SER A 273 -4.18 14.15 -25.14
C SER A 273 -5.59 13.57 -24.92
N LYS A 274 -6.63 14.11 -25.57
CA LYS A 274 -8.03 13.67 -25.45
C LYS A 274 -8.21 12.15 -25.52
N LYS A 275 -7.58 11.48 -26.50
CA LYS A 275 -7.62 10.01 -26.63
C LYS A 275 -6.94 9.27 -25.47
N LEU A 276 -5.78 9.78 -25.03
CA LEU A 276 -5.04 9.17 -23.92
C LEU A 276 -5.80 9.26 -22.59
N HIS A 277 -6.52 10.35 -22.34
CA HIS A 277 -7.36 10.45 -21.14
C HIS A 277 -8.56 9.54 -21.19
N GLN A 278 -9.23 9.41 -22.33
CA GLN A 278 -10.31 8.43 -22.46
C GLN A 278 -9.78 7.02 -22.18
N ALA A 279 -8.63 6.66 -22.75
CA ALA A 279 -7.99 5.38 -22.47
C ALA A 279 -7.62 5.22 -20.98
N PHE A 280 -7.06 6.24 -20.35
CA PHE A 280 -6.67 6.21 -18.93
C PHE A 280 -7.89 6.13 -18.00
N VAL A 281 -8.94 6.90 -18.25
CA VAL A 281 -10.18 6.85 -17.47
C VAL A 281 -10.86 5.49 -17.64
N ILE A 282 -10.93 4.96 -18.85
CA ILE A 282 -11.46 3.61 -19.10
C ILE A 282 -10.62 2.58 -18.35
N PHE A 283 -9.28 2.62 -18.48
CA PHE A 283 -8.37 1.74 -17.77
C PHE A 283 -8.58 1.81 -16.26
N PHE A 284 -8.68 3.02 -15.71
CA PHE A 284 -8.90 3.23 -14.28
C PHE A 284 -10.26 2.71 -13.82
N CYS A 285 -11.33 2.98 -14.55
CA CYS A 285 -12.66 2.44 -14.26
C CYS A 285 -12.67 0.92 -14.34
N LEU A 286 -11.99 0.33 -15.32
CA LEU A 286 -11.83 -1.12 -15.43
C LEU A 286 -11.04 -1.67 -14.26
N LEU A 287 -9.95 -1.01 -13.86
CA LEU A 287 -9.14 -1.41 -12.72
C LEU A 287 -9.96 -1.43 -11.42
N LEU A 288 -10.70 -0.34 -11.15
CA LEU A 288 -11.62 -0.25 -10.01
C LEU A 288 -12.73 -1.31 -10.07
N GLY A 289 -13.28 -1.54 -11.26
CA GLY A 289 -14.29 -2.58 -11.49
C GLY A 289 -13.74 -3.97 -11.22
N ILE A 290 -12.51 -4.25 -11.66
CA ILE A 290 -11.80 -5.51 -11.41
C ILE A 290 -11.53 -5.67 -9.91
N THR A 291 -11.00 -4.65 -9.22
CA THR A 291 -10.80 -4.71 -7.77
C THR A 291 -12.10 -4.99 -7.04
N GLY A 292 -13.16 -4.22 -7.35
CA GLY A 292 -14.48 -4.42 -6.75
C GLY A 292 -15.06 -5.81 -7.02
N THR A 293 -14.85 -6.34 -8.24
CA THR A 293 -15.30 -7.68 -8.63
C THR A 293 -14.49 -8.78 -7.93
N ILE A 294 -13.17 -8.65 -7.86
CA ILE A 294 -12.28 -9.57 -7.14
C ILE A 294 -12.68 -9.60 -5.67
N VAL A 295 -12.87 -8.44 -5.04
CA VAL A 295 -13.35 -8.32 -3.66
C VAL A 295 -14.67 -9.06 -3.50
N PHE A 296 -15.65 -8.78 -4.37
CA PHE A 296 -16.97 -9.38 -4.30
C PHE A 296 -16.98 -10.89 -4.56
N LEU A 297 -16.15 -11.40 -5.45
CA LEU A 297 -16.07 -12.83 -5.81
C LEU A 297 -15.22 -13.65 -4.83
N LEU A 298 -14.16 -13.06 -4.27
CA LEU A 298 -13.29 -13.75 -3.32
C LEU A 298 -13.89 -13.76 -1.91
N LEU A 299 -14.65 -12.74 -1.50
CA LEU A 299 -15.28 -12.67 -0.17
C LEU A 299 -16.11 -13.91 0.22
N PRO A 300 -16.99 -14.46 -0.65
CA PRO A 300 -17.77 -15.66 -0.35
C PRO A 300 -16.93 -16.95 -0.39
N SER A 301 -15.91 -16.97 -1.25
CA SER A 301 -15.12 -18.16 -1.59
C SER A 301 -14.08 -18.52 -0.53
N ILE A 302 -13.73 -17.58 0.36
CA ILE A 302 -12.84 -17.84 1.49
C ILE A 302 -13.58 -18.75 2.48
N PRO A 303 -13.17 -20.03 2.68
CA PRO A 303 -13.89 -20.93 3.57
C PRO A 303 -13.98 -20.36 5.00
N LEU A 304 -15.20 -20.36 5.56
CA LEU A 304 -15.40 -20.13 6.98
C LEU A 304 -14.67 -21.24 7.73
N ALA A 305 -13.76 -20.87 8.65
CA ALA A 305 -13.13 -21.88 9.50
C ALA A 305 -14.23 -22.53 10.36
N LYS A 306 -14.23 -23.86 10.39
CA LYS A 306 -14.95 -24.62 11.43
C LYS A 306 -14.21 -24.49 12.75
#